data_AF-A0A1X9T2S6-F1
#
_entry.id   AF-A0A1X9T2S6-F1
#
_cell.length_a   1.000
_cell.length_b   1.000
_cell.length_c   1.000
_cell.angle_alpha   90.00
_cell.angle_beta   90.00
_cell.angle_gamma   90.00
#
_symmetry.space_group_name_H-M   'P 1'
#
loop_
_entity.id
_entity.type
_entity.pdbx_description
1 polymer ?
#
loop_
_entity_poly.entity_id
_entity_poly.type
_entity_poly.pdbx_seq_one_letter_code
_entity_poly.pdbx_strand_id
1 'polypeptide(L)'
;MYYEFDNGNKYSKNKYSLEEAEQLNATLNHCSNCIDCSYCTDCGSCENCHTCINCCSCIDSTNLENCINCGDCEYLYRSSNCYNCTNSQNLERCRNCNECNDCSDCINCCLTNNSKGCKSCLYSENLRNCRDCIDCQNCTNCIDCQKCKSVSNRAMYIRNISMMTAYS
;
A
#
# COMPACT_ATOMS: atom_id res chain seq x y z
N MET A 1 -18.58 28.67 7.55
CA MET A 1 -18.10 29.25 8.83
C MET A 1 -17.35 28.13 9.51
N TYR A 2 -16.19 28.39 10.12
CA TYR A 2 -15.39 27.33 10.74
C TYR A 2 -15.34 27.49 12.23
N TYR A 3 -15.34 26.38 12.95
CA TYR A 3 -14.57 26.30 14.17
C TYR A 3 -13.11 26.26 13.70
N GLU A 4 -12.41 27.35 13.95
CA GLU A 4 -11.02 27.51 13.60
C GLU A 4 -10.26 27.54 14.91
N PHE A 5 -9.25 26.67 14.97
CA PHE A 5 -8.59 26.36 16.20
C PHE A 5 -7.16 26.86 16.14
N ASP A 6 -6.55 27.08 17.30
CA ASP A 6 -5.27 27.79 17.46
C ASP A 6 -4.10 27.14 16.67
N ASN A 7 -4.26 25.90 16.21
CA ASN A 7 -3.32 25.12 15.42
C ASN A 7 -3.45 25.27 13.89
N GLY A 8 -4.32 26.17 13.41
CA GLY A 8 -4.55 26.43 11.98
C GLY A 8 -5.54 25.46 11.32
N ASN A 9 -6.10 24.51 12.08
CA ASN A 9 -7.07 23.55 11.60
C ASN A 9 -8.50 24.08 11.60
N LYS A 10 -9.31 23.55 10.69
CA LYS A 10 -10.62 24.14 10.38
C LYS A 10 -11.69 23.07 10.24
N TYR A 11 -12.80 23.29 10.94
CA TYR A 11 -13.96 22.41 10.92
C TYR A 11 -15.25 23.12 10.62
N SER A 12 -15.97 22.60 9.64
CA SER A 12 -17.12 23.24 9.05
C SER A 12 -18.33 23.18 9.99
N LYS A 13 -18.70 24.34 10.54
CA LYS A 13 -19.85 24.51 11.47
C LYS A 13 -21.22 24.04 10.94
N ASN A 14 -21.28 23.75 9.65
CA ASN A 14 -22.45 23.36 8.87
C ASN A 14 -22.48 21.85 8.52
N LYS A 15 -21.38 21.11 8.76
CA LYS A 15 -21.30 19.63 8.64
C LYS A 15 -21.34 18.95 9.99
N TYR A 16 -20.91 19.73 10.96
CA TYR A 16 -20.70 19.37 12.32
C TYR A 16 -21.26 20.53 13.13
N SER A 17 -22.09 20.25 14.10
CA SER A 17 -22.33 21.19 15.20
C SER A 17 -21.00 21.69 15.81
N LEU A 18 -21.03 22.79 16.57
CA LEU A 18 -19.88 23.26 17.40
C LEU A 18 -19.26 22.12 18.14
N GLU A 19 -20.14 21.34 18.73
CA GLU A 19 -19.81 20.09 19.37
C GLU A 19 -19.18 19.06 18.41
N GLU A 20 -19.79 18.72 17.27
CA GLU A 20 -19.22 17.75 16.30
C GLU A 20 -17.94 18.22 15.62
N ALA A 21 -17.69 19.51 15.52
CA ALA A 21 -16.52 20.04 14.84
C ALA A 21 -15.43 20.38 15.83
N GLU A 22 -15.74 20.70 17.07
CA GLU A 22 -14.82 20.49 18.17
C GLU A 22 -14.48 19.00 18.28
N GLN A 23 -15.45 18.08 18.07
CA GLN A 23 -15.20 16.62 18.04
C GLN A 23 -14.42 16.18 16.82
N LEU A 24 -14.64 16.80 15.66
CA LEU A 24 -13.92 16.40 14.47
C LEU A 24 -12.66 17.15 14.31
N ASN A 25 -12.48 18.40 14.80
CA ASN A 25 -11.18 19.06 15.08
C ASN A 25 -10.37 18.34 16.10
N ALA A 26 -11.07 17.56 16.90
CA ALA A 26 -10.44 16.50 17.62
C ALA A 26 -10.09 15.25 16.78
N THR A 27 -10.31 15.20 15.46
CA THR A 27 -9.99 14.11 14.50
C THR A 27 -9.08 14.48 13.32
N LEU A 28 -8.80 15.77 13.04
CA LEU A 28 -7.67 16.27 12.24
C LEU A 28 -6.52 16.41 13.19
N ASN A 29 -5.39 15.82 12.85
CA ASN A 29 -4.15 16.20 13.48
C ASN A 29 -3.04 16.01 12.48
N HIS A 30 -2.03 16.88 12.50
CA HIS A 30 -0.83 16.66 11.69
C HIS A 30 -0.96 17.23 10.29
N CYS A 31 -2.11 16.90 9.80
CA CYS A 31 -2.99 17.96 9.53
C CYS A 31 -2.95 19.17 10.48
N SER A 32 -2.19 20.14 10.02
CA SER A 32 -1.89 21.42 10.63
C SER A 32 -1.89 22.37 9.45
N ASN A 33 -2.71 23.41 9.51
CA ASN A 33 -3.37 23.91 8.28
C ASN A 33 -4.20 22.84 7.57
N CYS A 34 -4.73 21.85 8.27
CA CYS A 34 -5.64 20.93 7.62
C CYS A 34 -7.07 21.15 8.00
N ILE A 35 -7.92 20.56 7.18
CA ILE A 35 -9.32 20.94 7.11
C ILE A 35 -10.20 19.68 7.14
N ASP A 36 -11.18 19.69 8.03
CA ASP A 36 -12.26 18.72 8.21
C ASP A 36 -11.94 17.20 8.23
N CYS A 37 -10.69 16.74 8.34
CA CYS A 37 -10.38 15.33 8.63
C CYS A 37 -10.93 14.87 9.99
N SER A 38 -11.15 13.58 10.24
CA SER A 38 -12.11 12.68 9.61
C SER A 38 -12.23 12.69 8.10
N TYR A 39 -11.82 11.62 7.43
CA TYR A 39 -11.82 11.62 5.97
C TYR A 39 -10.83 12.65 5.39
N CYS A 40 -9.56 12.61 5.81
CA CYS A 40 -8.56 13.53 5.27
C CYS A 40 -8.46 13.44 3.77
N THR A 41 -8.53 14.56 3.05
CA THR A 41 -8.42 14.51 1.60
C THR A 41 -7.36 15.48 1.10
N ASP A 42 -6.51 15.04 0.17
CA ASP A 42 -5.43 15.84 -0.45
C ASP A 42 -4.46 16.50 0.56
N CYS A 43 -4.41 15.97 1.78
CA CYS A 43 -3.64 16.55 2.85
C CYS A 43 -2.16 16.17 2.67
N GLY A 44 -1.28 17.13 2.96
CA GLY A 44 0.15 16.94 2.91
C GLY A 44 0.69 16.72 4.30
N SER A 45 1.58 15.75 4.47
CA SER A 45 2.21 15.47 5.76
C SER A 45 1.18 15.20 6.86
N CYS A 46 0.08 14.54 6.50
CA CYS A 46 -0.93 14.16 7.47
C CYS A 46 -0.35 13.08 8.37
N GLU A 47 -0.74 13.11 9.61
CA GLU A 47 -0.24 12.14 10.57
C GLU A 47 -1.46 11.55 11.27
N ASN A 48 -1.49 10.23 11.46
CA ASN A 48 -2.54 9.57 12.23
C ASN A 48 -3.95 9.79 11.70
N CYS A 49 -4.09 9.87 10.38
CA CYS A 49 -5.34 10.22 9.76
C CYS A 49 -6.16 8.97 9.43
N HIS A 50 -7.48 9.09 9.54
CA HIS A 50 -8.41 8.01 9.26
C HIS A 50 -9.27 8.32 8.05
N THR A 51 -9.42 7.32 7.20
CA THR A 51 -10.23 7.37 5.98
C THR A 51 -9.71 8.41 4.99
N CYS A 52 -8.39 8.50 4.80
CA CYS A 52 -7.83 9.56 3.97
C CYS A 52 -7.98 9.26 2.47
N ILE A 53 -8.06 10.27 1.61
CA ILE A 53 -8.16 10.11 0.17
C ILE A 53 -7.17 11.07 -0.49
N ASN A 54 -6.43 10.64 -1.52
CA ASN A 54 -5.50 11.45 -2.30
C ASN A 54 -4.42 12.20 -1.49
N CYS A 55 -4.16 11.80 -0.26
CA CYS A 55 -3.22 12.51 0.59
C CYS A 55 -1.77 12.15 0.23
N CYS A 56 -0.84 13.03 0.57
CA CYS A 56 0.56 12.84 0.28
C CYS A 56 1.40 12.91 1.54
N SER A 57 2.41 12.04 1.59
CA SER A 57 3.32 11.97 2.75
C SER A 57 2.56 11.73 4.05
N CYS A 58 1.43 11.00 3.99
CA CYS A 58 0.78 10.58 5.23
C CYS A 58 1.65 9.59 5.94
N ILE A 59 1.73 9.70 7.25
CA ILE A 59 2.42 8.75 8.09
C ILE A 59 1.42 8.18 9.09
N ASP A 60 1.57 6.89 9.41
CA ASP A 60 0.81 6.20 10.44
C ASP A 60 -0.72 6.32 10.27
N SER A 61 -1.21 6.25 9.05
CA SER A 61 -2.62 6.52 8.71
C SER A 61 -3.34 5.23 8.28
N THR A 62 -4.66 5.20 8.42
CA THR A 62 -5.49 4.04 8.06
C THR A 62 -6.62 4.40 7.11
N ASN A 63 -7.05 3.41 6.31
CA ASN A 63 -8.10 3.56 5.31
C ASN A 63 -7.77 4.67 4.30
N LEU A 64 -6.60 4.58 3.67
CA LEU A 64 -6.12 5.59 2.73
C LEU A 64 -6.47 5.20 1.31
N GLU A 65 -7.12 6.04 0.54
CA GLU A 65 -7.39 5.81 -0.87
C GLU A 65 -6.55 6.76 -1.73
N ASN A 66 -5.97 6.28 -2.83
CA ASN A 66 -5.22 7.08 -3.81
C ASN A 66 -4.08 7.92 -3.22
N CYS A 67 -3.49 7.51 -2.10
CA CYS A 67 -2.48 8.32 -1.42
C CYS A 67 -1.07 8.04 -1.98
N ILE A 68 -0.18 9.03 -1.87
CA ILE A 68 1.17 8.95 -2.43
C ILE A 68 2.25 9.24 -1.40
N ASN A 69 3.39 8.56 -1.53
CA ASN A 69 4.53 8.73 -0.63
C ASN A 69 4.18 8.53 0.85
N CYS A 70 3.17 7.72 1.15
CA CYS A 70 2.77 7.47 2.52
C CYS A 70 3.67 6.43 3.19
N GLY A 71 3.90 6.61 4.48
CA GLY A 71 4.69 5.73 5.31
C GLY A 71 3.83 5.00 6.32
N ASP A 72 4.15 3.73 6.55
CA ASP A 72 3.67 3.00 7.72
C ASP A 72 2.12 3.02 7.81
N CYS A 73 1.44 2.82 6.68
CA CYS A 73 -0.02 2.92 6.56
C CYS A 73 -0.68 1.54 6.39
N GLU A 74 -1.93 1.43 6.82
CA GLU A 74 -2.76 0.22 6.68
C GLU A 74 -4.03 0.51 5.86
N TYR A 75 -4.55 -0.51 5.18
CA TYR A 75 -5.75 -0.42 4.36
C TYR A 75 -5.63 0.68 3.30
N LEU A 76 -4.48 0.75 2.63
CA LEU A 76 -4.33 1.62 1.48
C LEU A 76 -5.04 1.00 0.28
N TYR A 77 -5.76 1.81 -0.48
CA TYR A 77 -6.40 1.47 -1.73
C TYR A 77 -5.80 2.34 -2.83
N ARG A 78 -5.41 1.76 -3.97
CA ARG A 78 -4.95 2.50 -5.17
C ARG A 78 -3.81 3.51 -4.91
N SER A 79 -2.93 3.21 -3.96
CA SER A 79 -1.90 4.13 -3.49
C SER A 79 -0.53 3.83 -4.11
N SER A 80 0.37 4.82 -4.17
CA SER A 80 1.65 4.65 -4.86
C SER A 80 2.85 5.26 -4.15
N ASN A 81 4.03 4.69 -4.40
CA ASN A 81 5.30 5.12 -3.82
C ASN A 81 5.30 5.12 -2.28
N CYS A 82 4.45 4.30 -1.67
CA CYS A 82 4.35 4.17 -0.23
C CYS A 82 5.38 3.16 0.30
N TYR A 83 5.71 3.24 1.58
CA TYR A 83 6.60 2.29 2.25
C TYR A 83 5.93 1.67 3.46
N ASN A 84 6.26 0.40 3.74
CA ASN A 84 5.73 -0.38 4.86
C ASN A 84 4.19 -0.45 4.86
N CYS A 85 3.61 -0.90 3.75
CA CYS A 85 2.15 -1.01 3.60
C CYS A 85 1.65 -2.40 4.06
N THR A 86 0.55 -2.44 4.81
CA THR A 86 -0.08 -3.70 5.25
C THR A 86 -1.56 -3.75 4.88
N ASN A 87 -2.12 -4.94 4.62
CA ASN A 87 -3.56 -5.15 4.38
C ASN A 87 -4.14 -4.24 3.28
N SER A 88 -3.34 -3.95 2.25
CA SER A 88 -3.64 -2.92 1.25
C SER A 88 -3.94 -3.52 -0.11
N GLN A 89 -4.55 -2.75 -1.01
CA GLN A 89 -4.98 -3.22 -2.31
C GLN A 89 -4.61 -2.22 -3.41
N ASN A 90 -4.29 -2.73 -4.60
CA ASN A 90 -3.95 -1.92 -5.79
C ASN A 90 -2.77 -0.96 -5.53
N LEU A 91 -1.65 -1.47 -5.02
CA LEU A 91 -0.46 -0.66 -4.75
C LEU A 91 0.46 -0.57 -5.97
N GLU A 92 1.04 0.60 -6.23
CA GLU A 92 2.02 0.78 -7.31
C GLU A 92 3.35 1.33 -6.78
N ARG A 93 4.48 0.71 -7.15
CA ARG A 93 5.85 1.18 -6.79
C ARG A 93 6.08 1.33 -5.28
N CYS A 94 5.36 0.57 -4.47
CA CYS A 94 5.55 0.57 -3.02
C CYS A 94 6.70 -0.33 -2.59
N ARG A 95 7.20 -0.12 -1.37
CA ARG A 95 8.25 -0.95 -0.76
C ARG A 95 7.74 -1.60 0.52
N ASN A 96 8.22 -2.82 0.79
CA ASN A 96 7.89 -3.57 2.00
C ASN A 96 6.38 -3.75 2.18
N CYS A 97 5.72 -4.36 1.18
CA CYS A 97 4.27 -4.62 1.24
C CYS A 97 4.00 -5.98 1.86
N ASN A 98 3.20 -6.06 2.92
CA ASN A 98 2.80 -7.31 3.57
C ASN A 98 1.29 -7.53 3.47
N GLU A 99 0.85 -8.76 3.16
CA GLU A 99 -0.59 -9.10 3.11
C GLU A 99 -1.40 -8.17 2.19
N CYS A 100 -0.80 -7.77 1.07
CA CYS A 100 -1.40 -6.84 0.11
C CYS A 100 -1.90 -7.56 -1.16
N ASN A 101 -2.95 -7.04 -1.79
CA ASN A 101 -3.47 -7.55 -3.05
C ASN A 101 -3.17 -6.58 -4.20
N ASP A 102 -3.03 -7.14 -5.40
CA ASP A 102 -2.92 -6.37 -6.65
C ASP A 102 -1.75 -5.37 -6.64
N CYS A 103 -0.58 -5.78 -6.14
CA CYS A 103 0.63 -4.95 -6.12
C CYS A 103 1.31 -4.94 -7.51
N SER A 104 1.71 -3.76 -7.98
CA SER A 104 2.39 -3.55 -9.26
C SER A 104 3.73 -2.84 -9.08
N ASP A 105 4.80 -3.42 -9.63
CA ASP A 105 6.16 -2.87 -9.59
C ASP A 105 6.68 -2.55 -8.16
N CYS A 106 6.17 -3.28 -7.17
CA CYS A 106 6.59 -3.14 -5.77
C CYS A 106 7.88 -3.93 -5.47
N ILE A 107 8.57 -3.57 -4.40
CA ILE A 107 9.81 -4.22 -3.97
C ILE A 107 9.65 -4.78 -2.56
N ASN A 108 10.22 -5.96 -2.30
CA ASN A 108 10.18 -6.66 -1.02
C ASN A 108 8.73 -6.91 -0.58
N CYS A 109 7.99 -7.68 -1.37
CA CYS A 109 6.61 -8.04 -1.04
C CYS A 109 6.56 -9.37 -0.29
N CYS A 110 5.69 -9.49 0.70
CA CYS A 110 5.46 -10.72 1.44
C CYS A 110 3.96 -11.02 1.51
N LEU A 111 3.59 -12.30 1.35
CA LEU A 111 2.19 -12.75 1.47
C LEU A 111 1.22 -11.96 0.57
N THR A 112 1.66 -11.59 -0.63
CA THR A 112 0.81 -10.82 -1.56
C THR A 112 0.04 -11.71 -2.52
N ASN A 113 -1.10 -11.23 -3.02
CA ASN A 113 -1.87 -11.91 -4.07
C ASN A 113 -1.96 -11.04 -5.33
N ASN A 114 -2.08 -11.68 -6.50
CA ASN A 114 -2.30 -11.05 -7.81
C ASN A 114 -1.28 -9.95 -8.15
N SER A 115 -0.02 -10.13 -7.76
CA SER A 115 1.00 -9.09 -7.95
C SER A 115 1.71 -9.20 -9.31
N LYS A 116 2.09 -8.06 -9.89
CA LYS A 116 2.73 -7.98 -11.21
C LYS A 116 4.00 -7.12 -11.17
N GLY A 117 5.06 -7.58 -11.84
CA GLY A 117 6.28 -6.77 -12.00
C GLY A 117 7.08 -6.56 -10.71
N CYS A 118 6.66 -7.19 -9.61
CA CYS A 118 7.30 -7.00 -8.31
C CYS A 118 8.68 -7.68 -8.24
N LYS A 119 9.54 -7.15 -7.37
CA LYS A 119 10.86 -7.70 -7.06
C LYS A 119 10.89 -8.26 -5.64
N SER A 120 11.57 -9.39 -5.44
CA SER A 120 11.83 -9.96 -4.12
C SER A 120 10.54 -10.28 -3.37
N CYS A 121 9.63 -11.01 -4.03
CA CYS A 121 8.40 -11.51 -3.39
C CYS A 121 8.67 -12.78 -2.58
N LEU A 122 8.00 -12.94 -1.44
CA LEU A 122 8.12 -14.11 -0.58
C LEU A 122 6.73 -14.63 -0.20
N TYR A 123 6.50 -15.94 -0.31
CA TYR A 123 5.22 -16.58 0.05
C TYR A 123 3.97 -16.03 -0.66
N SER A 124 4.15 -15.31 -1.78
CA SER A 124 3.06 -14.69 -2.55
C SER A 124 2.42 -15.65 -3.56
N GLU A 125 1.19 -15.34 -3.97
CA GLU A 125 0.41 -16.12 -4.94
C GLU A 125 0.04 -15.31 -6.19
N ASN A 126 -0.20 -16.01 -7.30
CA ASN A 126 -0.68 -15.45 -8.57
C ASN A 126 0.22 -14.34 -9.14
N LEU A 127 1.54 -14.57 -9.09
CA LEU A 127 2.55 -13.61 -9.54
C LEU A 127 2.68 -13.56 -11.06
N ARG A 128 2.87 -12.36 -11.63
CA ARG A 128 3.08 -12.17 -13.07
C ARG A 128 4.27 -11.26 -13.36
N ASN A 129 5.21 -11.69 -14.21
CA ASN A 129 6.37 -10.90 -14.60
C ASN A 129 7.22 -10.41 -13.40
N CYS A 130 7.20 -11.13 -12.27
CA CYS A 130 7.97 -10.78 -11.07
C CYS A 130 9.40 -11.34 -11.17
N ARG A 131 10.29 -10.86 -10.30
CA ARG A 131 11.67 -11.37 -10.23
C ARG A 131 12.16 -11.61 -8.81
N ASP A 132 13.15 -12.48 -8.68
CA ASP A 132 13.85 -12.79 -7.42
C ASP A 132 12.90 -13.28 -6.32
N CYS A 133 11.84 -14.02 -6.67
CA CYS A 133 10.82 -14.45 -5.70
C CYS A 133 11.18 -15.78 -5.04
N ILE A 134 10.65 -16.07 -3.86
CA ILE A 134 10.94 -17.30 -3.11
C ILE A 134 9.64 -17.86 -2.51
N ASP A 135 9.47 -19.18 -2.58
CA ASP A 135 8.36 -19.91 -1.94
C ASP A 135 6.96 -19.42 -2.37
N CYS A 136 6.82 -18.96 -3.62
CA CYS A 136 5.58 -18.43 -4.17
C CYS A 136 4.67 -19.50 -4.80
N GLN A 137 3.48 -19.12 -5.23
CA GLN A 137 2.57 -19.99 -5.99
C GLN A 137 2.03 -19.30 -7.26
N ASN A 138 1.71 -20.10 -8.28
CA ASN A 138 1.09 -19.65 -9.53
C ASN A 138 1.90 -18.54 -10.23
N CYS A 139 3.22 -18.70 -10.33
CA CYS A 139 4.11 -17.74 -10.97
C CYS A 139 4.01 -17.82 -12.50
N THR A 140 3.79 -16.70 -13.17
CA THR A 140 3.67 -16.59 -14.62
C THR A 140 4.66 -15.57 -15.17
N ASN A 141 5.44 -15.96 -16.17
CA ASN A 141 6.60 -15.22 -16.69
C ASN A 141 7.53 -14.60 -15.63
N CYS A 142 7.70 -15.23 -14.47
CA CYS A 142 8.59 -14.72 -13.43
C CYS A 142 10.04 -15.19 -13.63
N ILE A 143 11.03 -14.39 -13.20
CA ILE A 143 12.45 -14.63 -13.43
C ILE A 143 13.14 -14.88 -12.09
N ASP A 144 14.02 -15.89 -12.04
CA ASP A 144 14.86 -16.17 -10.86
C ASP A 144 14.04 -16.41 -9.58
N CYS A 145 12.88 -17.05 -9.73
CA CYS A 145 12.04 -17.47 -8.62
C CYS A 145 12.43 -18.86 -8.11
N GLN A 146 12.61 -18.99 -6.81
CA GLN A 146 12.94 -20.24 -6.13
C GLN A 146 11.70 -20.81 -5.45
N LYS A 147 11.57 -22.15 -5.45
CA LYS A 147 10.49 -22.88 -4.77
C LYS A 147 9.07 -22.39 -5.13
N CYS A 148 8.87 -21.85 -6.34
CA CYS A 148 7.52 -21.46 -6.77
C CYS A 148 6.70 -22.71 -7.16
N LYS A 149 5.58 -22.93 -6.47
CA LYS A 149 4.63 -24.00 -6.75
C LYS A 149 3.75 -23.57 -7.92
N SER A 150 3.74 -24.34 -9.01
CA SER A 150 3.00 -24.04 -10.25
C SER A 150 3.56 -22.83 -11.01
N VAL A 151 4.44 -23.10 -11.98
CA VAL A 151 5.08 -22.07 -12.82
C VAL A 151 4.55 -22.18 -14.25
N SER A 152 3.90 -21.13 -14.74
CA SER A 152 3.46 -20.99 -16.14
C SER A 152 4.31 -19.93 -16.85
N ASN A 153 5.58 -20.25 -17.07
CA ASN A 153 6.51 -19.34 -17.71
C ASN A 153 6.72 -19.77 -19.16
N ARG A 154 6.30 -18.97 -20.14
CA ARG A 154 6.76 -19.16 -21.54
C ARG A 154 8.28 -18.96 -21.67
N ALA A 155 8.91 -18.25 -20.71
CA ALA A 155 10.32 -17.86 -20.73
C ALA A 155 11.28 -18.73 -19.87
N MET A 156 10.81 -19.66 -19.03
CA MET A 156 11.70 -20.48 -18.16
C MET A 156 12.14 -21.82 -18.76
N TYR A 157 11.91 -22.06 -20.05
CA TYR A 157 12.38 -23.31 -20.67
C TYR A 157 13.91 -23.49 -20.64
N ILE A 158 14.67 -22.49 -20.15
CA ILE A 158 16.14 -22.50 -20.17
C ILE A 158 16.79 -22.69 -18.78
N ARG A 159 16.12 -22.41 -17.65
CA ARG A 159 16.77 -22.52 -16.31
C ARG A 159 16.28 -23.66 -15.40
N ASN A 160 15.11 -24.25 -15.64
CA ASN A 160 14.62 -25.36 -14.79
C ASN A 160 15.17 -26.74 -15.19
N ILE A 161 15.79 -26.87 -16.38
CA ILE A 161 16.45 -28.13 -16.79
C ILE A 161 17.71 -28.40 -15.93
N SER A 162 18.34 -27.37 -15.37
CA SER A 162 19.57 -27.53 -14.57
C SER A 162 19.36 -27.92 -13.11
N MET A 163 18.13 -27.87 -12.56
CA MET A 163 17.87 -28.30 -11.16
C MET A 163 17.13 -29.63 -11.04
N MET A 164 16.41 -30.08 -12.07
CA MET A 164 15.75 -31.41 -12.05
C MET A 164 16.72 -32.57 -12.33
N THR A 165 17.97 -32.32 -12.73
CA THR A 165 19.00 -33.35 -12.90
C THR A 165 19.91 -33.53 -11.66
N ALA A 166 19.69 -32.76 -10.59
CA ALA A 166 20.55 -32.78 -9.39
C ALA A 166 20.04 -33.71 -8.26
N TYR A 167 18.87 -34.32 -8.41
CA TYR A 167 18.39 -35.39 -7.52
C TYR A 167 18.02 -36.59 -8.40
N SER A 168 19.04 -37.39 -8.70
CA SER A 168 18.93 -38.76 -9.18
C SER A 168 18.87 -39.72 -8.00
#